data_AF-D2SUD8-F1
#
_entry.id   AF-D2SUD8-F1
#
_cell.length_a   1.000
_cell.length_b   1.000
_cell.length_c   1.000
_cell.angle_alpha   90.00
_cell.angle_beta   90.00
_cell.angle_gamma   90.00
#
_symmetry.space_group_name_H-M   'P 1'
#
loop_
_entity.id
_entity.type
_entity.pdbx_description
1 polymer ?
#
loop_
_entity_poly.entity_id
_entity_poly.type
_entity_poly.pdbx_seq_one_letter_code
_entity_poly.pdbx_strand_id
1 'polypeptide(L)'
;MYALLKPDAAQEFFANGLLRPNVCVPAELVDEIKAHYGALAVRNDISAYAYNASEQATRMTATSANGSLETALTEEEMKAVLDKRIDKKYHKSIYAEQRFIERVFEVLFAQNVTRYFNTRYLLVSHDIYLEHDRERTAFSMHADIPNFDHFYETENDVSILVPLVDFNEENGGRIMILPESKMKVSTDSLLLLFEDFFGADTSALDENGCIDPEKIPGNRLEQFKESSGYTAFLDYFAQSTAMAQRYLNHGHFGTPDVQRGEIVLFNNRNFHAIESWKRDEIDRELYLIRCMPIYDIKMRLPNYLHGKPFNNILVDLEEKTLKRFNHAVDLSTIEANHKLVWL
;
A
#
# COMPACT_ATOMS: atom_id res chain seq x y z
N MET A 1 13.41 -4.67 -5.77
CA MET A 1 13.93 -4.95 -4.42
C MET A 1 15.44 -4.74 -4.23
N TYR A 2 16.32 -5.36 -5.02
CA TYR A 2 17.79 -5.21 -4.86
C TYR A 2 18.34 -3.78 -5.09
N ALA A 3 17.58 -2.91 -5.77
CA ALA A 3 17.93 -1.49 -5.88
C ALA A 3 17.59 -0.71 -4.59
N LEU A 4 16.50 -1.10 -3.91
CA LEU A 4 15.99 -0.47 -2.69
C LEU A 4 16.73 -0.96 -1.43
N LEU A 5 16.98 -2.27 -1.35
CA LEU A 5 17.55 -2.94 -0.18
C LEU A 5 18.91 -3.53 -0.50
N LYS A 6 19.77 -3.61 0.53
CA LYS A 6 21.06 -4.31 0.41
C LYS A 6 20.86 -5.80 0.13
N PRO A 7 21.83 -6.48 -0.51
CA PRO A 7 21.67 -7.87 -0.97
C PRO A 7 21.14 -8.84 0.07
N ASP A 8 21.67 -8.83 1.29
CA ASP A 8 21.24 -9.75 2.35
C ASP A 8 19.78 -9.50 2.77
N ALA A 9 19.40 -8.22 2.86
CA ALA A 9 18.04 -7.80 3.20
C ALA A 9 17.04 -8.15 2.08
N ALA A 10 17.43 -7.94 0.82
CA ALA A 10 16.64 -8.31 -0.35
C ALA A 10 16.46 -9.84 -0.44
N GLN A 11 17.48 -10.62 -0.09
CA GLN A 11 17.42 -12.07 -0.07
C GLN A 11 16.49 -12.58 1.04
N GLU A 12 16.48 -11.94 2.21
CA GLU A 12 15.52 -12.25 3.28
C GLU A 12 14.08 -12.01 2.82
N PHE A 13 13.82 -10.86 2.20
CA PHE A 13 12.52 -10.56 1.59
C PHE A 13 12.13 -11.60 0.54
N PHE A 14 13.04 -11.97 -0.36
CA PHE A 14 12.77 -12.96 -1.39
C PHE A 14 12.42 -14.33 -0.81
N ALA A 15 13.08 -14.73 0.28
CA ALA A 15 12.87 -16.00 0.94
C ALA A 15 11.58 -16.05 1.78
N ASN A 16 11.27 -14.96 2.48
CA ASN A 16 10.24 -14.95 3.53
C ASN A 16 9.00 -14.09 3.21
N GLY A 17 9.09 -13.19 2.22
CA GLY A 17 8.06 -12.21 1.91
C GLY A 17 7.99 -11.01 2.88
N LEU A 18 8.85 -11.01 3.90
CA LEU A 18 9.03 -9.89 4.82
C LEU A 18 10.50 -9.79 5.26
N LEU A 19 10.85 -8.66 5.86
CA LEU A 19 12.10 -8.46 6.57
C LEU A 19 11.79 -8.08 8.02
N ARG A 20 12.44 -8.76 8.96
CA ARG A 20 12.27 -8.53 10.41
C ARG A 20 13.58 -8.00 10.99
N PRO A 21 13.71 -6.68 11.19
CA PRO A 21 14.89 -6.07 11.79
C PRO A 21 15.20 -6.51 13.23
N ASN A 22 14.28 -7.25 13.88
CA ASN A 22 14.31 -7.56 15.32
C ASN A 22 14.37 -6.29 16.18
N VAL A 23 13.52 -5.33 15.84
CA VAL A 23 13.39 -4.04 16.52
C VAL A 23 11.94 -3.88 16.94
N CYS A 24 11.71 -3.36 18.14
CA CYS A 24 10.38 -2.95 18.58
C CYS A 24 10.34 -1.44 18.84
N VAL A 25 9.20 -0.82 18.56
CA VAL A 25 8.89 0.49 19.13
C VAL A 25 8.66 0.38 20.64
N PRO A 26 8.95 1.44 21.43
CA PRO A 26 8.67 1.44 22.85
C PRO A 26 7.19 1.16 23.15
N ALA A 27 6.90 0.41 24.22
CA ALA A 27 5.53 0.09 24.62
C ALA A 27 4.66 1.33 24.81
N GLU A 28 5.25 2.42 25.33
CA GLU A 28 4.60 3.72 25.50
C GLU A 28 4.12 4.29 24.15
N LEU A 29 4.94 4.20 23.09
CA LEU A 29 4.55 4.66 21.76
C LEU A 29 3.39 3.82 21.20
N VAL A 30 3.39 2.50 21.43
CA VAL A 30 2.26 1.64 21.05
C VAL A 30 0.98 2.07 21.76
N ASP A 31 1.04 2.30 23.08
CA ASP A 31 -0.13 2.73 23.86
C ASP A 31 -0.64 4.11 23.44
N GLU A 32 0.26 5.04 23.12
CA GLU A 32 -0.11 6.35 22.59
C GLU A 32 -0.79 6.27 21.22
N ILE A 33 -0.29 5.41 20.31
CA ILE A 33 -0.93 5.16 19.02
C ILE A 33 -2.34 4.63 19.22
N LYS A 34 -2.50 3.58 20.04
CA LYS A 34 -3.80 2.98 20.35
C LYS A 34 -4.76 3.99 20.97
N ALA A 35 -4.32 4.74 21.98
CA ALA A 35 -5.15 5.74 22.65
C ALA A 35 -5.62 6.84 21.69
N HIS A 36 -4.74 7.31 20.81
CA HIS A 36 -5.09 8.31 19.80
C HIS A 36 -6.14 7.79 18.83
N TYR A 37 -5.89 6.65 18.18
CA TYR A 37 -6.82 6.10 17.20
C TYR A 37 -8.12 5.63 17.85
N GLY A 38 -8.10 5.10 19.07
CA GLY A 38 -9.30 4.74 19.84
C GLY A 38 -10.19 5.94 20.16
N ALA A 39 -9.62 7.13 20.35
CA ALA A 39 -10.38 8.36 20.62
C ALA A 39 -10.99 9.00 19.36
N LEU A 40 -10.50 8.66 18.16
CA LEU A 40 -11.09 9.15 16.91
C LEU A 40 -12.44 8.50 16.65
N ALA A 41 -13.34 9.20 15.96
CA ALA A 41 -14.59 8.61 15.48
C ALA A 41 -14.30 7.42 14.55
N VAL A 42 -15.19 6.43 14.55
CA VAL A 42 -15.12 5.31 13.60
C VAL A 42 -15.27 5.86 12.19
N ARG A 43 -14.27 5.61 11.33
CA ARG A 43 -14.28 5.92 9.91
C ARG A 43 -13.60 4.79 9.14
N ASN A 44 -14.02 4.62 7.89
CA ASN A 44 -13.48 3.63 6.98
C ASN A 44 -12.97 4.30 5.70
N ASP A 45 -11.81 4.94 5.81
CA ASP A 45 -11.18 5.70 4.71
C ASP A 45 -10.84 4.80 3.51
N ILE A 46 -10.68 3.50 3.73
CA ILE A 46 -10.40 2.53 2.66
C ILE A 46 -11.54 2.44 1.63
N SER A 47 -12.77 2.83 1.95
CA SER A 47 -13.82 2.87 0.94
C SER A 47 -13.60 4.00 -0.06
N ALA A 48 -13.02 5.13 0.35
CA ALA A 48 -12.58 6.16 -0.60
C ALA A 48 -11.35 5.70 -1.42
N TYR A 49 -10.45 4.90 -0.81
CA TYR A 49 -9.33 4.25 -1.50
C TYR A 49 -9.77 3.20 -2.55
N ALA A 50 -10.83 2.44 -2.25
CA ALA A 50 -11.36 1.41 -3.13
C ALA A 50 -12.41 1.92 -4.14
N TYR A 51 -13.09 3.04 -3.86
CA TYR A 51 -14.08 3.68 -4.75
C TYR A 51 -13.42 4.15 -6.05
N ASN A 52 -12.17 4.59 -5.89
CA ASN A 52 -11.31 5.05 -6.96
C ASN A 52 -10.49 3.87 -7.59
N ALA A 53 -10.57 2.64 -7.07
CA ALA A 53 -9.98 1.46 -7.73
C ALA A 53 -10.87 0.83 -8.79
N SER A 54 -11.96 1.51 -9.10
CA SER A 54 -13.18 0.83 -9.48
C SER A 54 -13.69 1.23 -10.86
N GLU A 55 -12.83 1.06 -11.85
CA GLU A 55 -13.32 0.34 -13.05
C GLU A 55 -13.72 -1.12 -12.73
N GLN A 56 -13.26 -1.67 -11.60
CA GLN A 56 -13.86 -2.87 -11.01
C GLN A 56 -15.31 -2.67 -10.52
N ALA A 57 -15.78 -1.44 -10.24
CA ALA A 57 -17.18 -1.17 -9.90
C ALA A 57 -18.05 -1.05 -11.15
N THR A 58 -17.49 -0.67 -12.30
CA THR A 58 -18.21 -0.69 -13.59
C THR A 58 -18.57 -2.12 -14.04
N ARG A 59 -18.04 -3.16 -13.38
CA ARG A 59 -18.47 -4.58 -13.51
C ARG A 59 -19.31 -5.09 -12.34
N MET A 60 -19.69 -4.24 -11.39
CA MET A 60 -20.67 -4.58 -10.36
C MET A 60 -22.10 -4.40 -10.85
N THR A 61 -22.40 -5.05 -11.98
CA THR A 61 -23.78 -5.40 -12.28
C THR A 61 -24.28 -6.35 -11.20
N ALA A 62 -25.40 -6.01 -10.57
CA ALA A 62 -26.15 -6.99 -9.81
C ALA A 62 -26.57 -8.09 -10.81
N THR A 63 -25.96 -9.26 -10.73
CA THR A 63 -26.50 -10.43 -11.43
C THR A 63 -27.78 -10.79 -10.70
N SER A 64 -28.91 -10.67 -11.38
CA SER A 64 -30.15 -11.29 -10.92
C SER A 64 -29.90 -12.80 -10.74
N ALA A 65 -30.71 -13.48 -9.92
CA ALA A 65 -30.61 -14.94 -9.72
C ALA A 65 -30.68 -15.76 -11.03
N ASN A 66 -31.03 -15.09 -12.13
CA ASN A 66 -31.29 -15.56 -13.48
C ASN A 66 -30.24 -15.07 -14.50
N GLY A 67 -29.15 -14.43 -14.06
CA GLY A 67 -27.96 -14.18 -14.89
C GLY A 67 -28.08 -13.01 -15.88
N SER A 68 -29.11 -12.19 -15.80
CA SER A 68 -29.23 -10.96 -16.62
C SER A 68 -28.45 -9.80 -16.00
N LEU A 69 -27.79 -9.01 -16.85
CA LEU A 69 -27.22 -7.70 -16.51
C LEU A 69 -28.38 -6.71 -16.35
N GLU A 70 -28.76 -6.35 -15.11
CA GLU A 70 -29.70 -5.25 -14.88
C GLU A 70 -29.03 -4.06 -14.18
N THR A 71 -29.21 -2.90 -14.83
CA THR A 71 -28.99 -1.51 -14.38
C THR A 71 -27.62 -1.16 -13.80
N ALA A 72 -26.96 -0.18 -14.43
CA ALA A 72 -25.83 0.52 -13.85
C ALA A 72 -26.27 1.17 -12.53
N LEU A 73 -25.56 0.87 -11.44
CA LEU A 73 -25.76 1.49 -10.13
C LEU A 73 -25.44 2.99 -10.22
N THR A 74 -26.12 3.84 -9.44
CA THR A 74 -25.68 5.24 -9.27
C THR A 74 -24.38 5.30 -8.46
N GLU A 75 -23.69 6.44 -8.49
CA GLU A 75 -22.50 6.69 -7.67
C GLU A 75 -22.77 6.46 -6.17
N GLU A 76 -23.92 6.91 -5.66
CA GLU A 76 -24.29 6.69 -4.26
C GLU A 76 -24.52 5.22 -3.94
N GLU A 77 -25.13 4.46 -4.86
CA GLU A 77 -25.39 3.03 -4.69
C GLU A 77 -24.08 2.22 -4.73
N MET A 78 -23.17 2.55 -5.65
CA MET A 78 -21.83 1.94 -5.71
C MET A 78 -21.06 2.19 -4.41
N LYS A 79 -21.09 3.43 -3.92
CA LYS A 79 -20.46 3.81 -2.64
C LYS A 79 -21.03 3.00 -1.48
N ALA A 80 -22.35 2.92 -1.36
CA ALA A 80 -23.00 2.17 -0.28
C ALA A 80 -22.67 0.66 -0.31
N VAL A 81 -22.59 0.06 -1.49
CA VAL A 81 -22.19 -1.36 -1.62
C VAL A 81 -20.73 -1.57 -1.22
N LEU A 82 -19.86 -0.65 -1.61
CA LEU A 82 -18.45 -0.70 -1.24
C LEU A 82 -18.26 -0.51 0.26
N ASP A 83 -18.89 0.51 0.84
CA ASP A 83 -18.90 0.76 2.29
C ASP A 83 -19.34 -0.51 3.04
N LYS A 84 -20.41 -1.16 2.59
CA LYS A 84 -20.86 -2.44 3.17
C LYS A 84 -19.86 -3.59 3.01
N ARG A 85 -19.07 -3.63 1.92
CA ARG A 85 -18.01 -4.64 1.74
C ARG A 85 -16.84 -4.37 2.69
N ILE A 86 -16.45 -3.11 2.82
CA ILE A 86 -15.38 -2.67 3.73
C ILE A 86 -15.79 -2.86 5.19
N ASP A 87 -17.04 -2.55 5.54
CA ASP A 87 -17.65 -2.82 6.84
C ASP A 87 -17.81 -4.32 7.13
N LYS A 88 -17.46 -5.22 6.20
CA LYS A 88 -17.30 -6.65 6.50
C LYS A 88 -15.86 -7.03 6.79
N LYS A 89 -14.90 -6.12 6.61
CA LYS A 89 -13.46 -6.35 6.73
C LYS A 89 -12.85 -5.61 7.92
N TYR A 90 -13.12 -4.30 8.03
CA TYR A 90 -12.49 -3.44 9.05
C TYR A 90 -13.52 -2.70 9.86
N HIS A 91 -13.44 -2.83 11.19
CA HIS A 91 -14.21 -1.99 12.10
C HIS A 91 -13.86 -0.52 11.87
N LYS A 92 -12.55 -0.25 11.72
CA LYS A 92 -11.99 1.08 11.52
C LYS A 92 -10.82 1.00 10.56
N SER A 93 -10.74 1.93 9.62
CA SER A 93 -9.59 2.12 8.74
C SER A 93 -9.34 3.61 8.54
N ILE A 94 -8.18 4.06 8.98
CA ILE A 94 -7.83 5.47 9.08
C ILE A 94 -6.54 5.73 8.31
N TYR A 95 -6.58 6.67 7.37
CA TYR A 95 -5.48 7.01 6.49
C TYR A 95 -4.99 8.46 6.72
N ALA A 96 -3.69 8.65 6.53
CA ALA A 96 -3.01 9.95 6.48
C ALA A 96 -3.30 10.85 7.70
N GLU A 97 -3.30 10.31 8.92
CA GLU A 97 -3.23 11.17 10.12
C GLU A 97 -1.83 11.76 10.31
N GLN A 98 -0.80 11.03 9.88
CA GLN A 98 0.61 11.41 9.90
C GLN A 98 1.11 11.89 11.27
N ARG A 99 0.52 11.38 12.36
CA ARG A 99 0.73 11.83 13.74
C ARG A 99 2.00 11.23 14.36
N PHE A 100 2.32 9.99 14.01
CA PHE A 100 3.35 9.19 14.69
C PHE A 100 4.54 8.82 13.79
N ILE A 101 4.53 9.23 12.52
CA ILE A 101 5.55 8.88 11.53
C ILE A 101 6.95 9.23 12.05
N GLU A 102 7.17 10.48 12.49
CA GLU A 102 8.46 10.95 12.98
C GLU A 102 8.98 10.10 14.14
N ARG A 103 8.12 9.78 15.12
CA ARG A 103 8.52 8.97 16.29
C ARG A 103 8.84 7.52 15.94
N VAL A 104 8.15 6.95 14.96
CA VAL A 104 8.52 5.62 14.44
C VAL A 104 9.88 5.68 13.73
N PHE A 105 10.14 6.71 12.93
CA PHE A 105 11.44 6.90 12.28
C PHE A 105 12.58 7.17 13.26
N GLU A 106 12.34 7.90 14.36
CA GLU A 106 13.33 8.06 15.44
C GLU A 106 13.79 6.70 15.98
N VAL A 107 12.86 5.75 16.19
CA VAL A 107 13.19 4.38 16.60
C VAL A 107 13.99 3.67 15.52
N LEU A 108 13.58 3.74 14.25
CA LEU A 108 14.29 3.12 13.13
C LEU A 108 15.74 3.64 13.01
N PHE A 109 15.95 4.94 13.19
CA PHE A 109 17.27 5.57 13.15
C PHE A 109 18.14 5.17 14.33
N ALA A 110 17.59 5.22 15.54
CA ALA A 110 18.29 4.84 16.78
C ALA A 110 18.72 3.38 16.77
N GLN A 111 17.91 2.49 16.20
CA GLN A 111 18.17 1.05 16.10
C GLN A 111 18.88 0.66 14.78
N ASN A 112 19.34 1.66 14.02
CA ASN A 112 20.09 1.51 12.79
C ASN A 112 19.40 0.61 11.75
N VAL A 113 18.07 0.67 11.64
CA VAL A 113 17.30 -0.06 10.62
C VAL A 113 17.61 0.46 9.21
N THR A 114 18.12 1.69 9.08
CA THR A 114 18.60 2.24 7.80
C THR A 114 19.70 1.39 7.16
N ARG A 115 20.41 0.55 7.94
CA ARG A 115 21.44 -0.36 7.42
C ARG A 115 20.93 -1.34 6.36
N TYR A 116 19.63 -1.66 6.34
CA TYR A 116 19.02 -2.60 5.39
C TYR A 116 18.77 -1.98 4.02
N PHE A 117 18.70 -0.66 3.94
CA PHE A 117 18.42 0.07 2.72
C PHE A 117 19.69 0.35 1.93
N ASN A 118 19.56 0.32 0.60
CA ASN A 118 20.59 0.69 -0.35
C ASN A 118 20.35 2.08 -0.95
N THR A 119 19.09 2.54 -0.99
CA THR A 119 18.73 3.91 -1.37
C THR A 119 19.07 4.92 -0.26
N ARG A 120 19.37 6.16 -0.64
CA ARG A 120 19.53 7.28 0.28
C ARG A 120 18.18 7.82 0.76
N TYR A 121 17.23 7.97 -0.15
CA TYR A 121 15.95 8.59 0.16
C TYR A 121 14.79 7.62 0.12
N LEU A 122 13.87 7.80 1.07
CA LEU A 122 12.50 7.30 0.99
C LEU A 122 11.54 8.48 1.05
N LEU A 123 10.50 8.43 0.24
CA LEU A 123 9.32 9.26 0.44
C LEU A 123 8.34 8.50 1.33
N VAL A 124 7.87 9.16 2.39
CA VAL A 124 6.72 8.66 3.15
C VAL A 124 5.45 9.19 2.51
N SER A 125 4.62 8.27 2.05
CA SER A 125 3.36 8.57 1.40
C SER A 125 2.30 8.97 2.44
N HIS A 126 2.00 8.04 3.35
CA HIS A 126 1.05 8.22 4.45
C HIS A 126 1.18 7.10 5.49
N ASP A 127 0.45 7.26 6.59
CA ASP A 127 0.21 6.21 7.56
C ASP A 127 -1.21 5.64 7.46
N ILE A 128 -1.37 4.41 7.95
CA ILE A 128 -2.62 3.65 7.96
C ILE A 128 -2.80 3.02 9.34
N TYR A 129 -3.97 3.21 9.95
CA TYR A 129 -4.40 2.45 11.12
C TYR A 129 -5.55 1.53 10.72
N LEU A 130 -5.45 0.24 11.06
CA LEU A 130 -6.48 -0.77 10.78
C LEU A 130 -6.90 -1.47 12.07
N GLU A 131 -8.22 -1.59 12.24
CA GLU A 131 -8.87 -2.24 13.37
C GLU A 131 -9.89 -3.27 12.88
N HIS A 132 -9.82 -4.47 13.43
CA HIS A 132 -10.61 -5.61 12.99
C HIS A 132 -11.05 -6.45 14.21
N ASP A 133 -12.36 -6.43 14.51
CA ASP A 133 -13.00 -7.28 15.52
C ASP A 133 -13.22 -8.74 15.03
N ARG A 134 -13.59 -9.66 15.92
CA ARG A 134 -13.80 -11.08 15.57
C ARG A 134 -14.94 -11.32 14.56
N GLU A 135 -15.96 -10.47 14.57
CA GLU A 135 -17.18 -10.65 13.77
C GLU A 135 -16.97 -10.28 12.30
N ARG A 136 -15.98 -9.45 11.99
CA ARG A 136 -15.63 -9.15 10.60
C ARG A 136 -14.81 -10.29 9.98
N THR A 137 -14.95 -10.42 8.67
CA THR A 137 -14.18 -11.38 7.87
C THR A 137 -12.78 -10.86 7.57
N ALA A 138 -11.79 -11.74 7.63
CA ALA A 138 -10.42 -11.37 7.27
C ALA A 138 -10.30 -10.91 5.81
N PHE A 139 -9.32 -10.05 5.53
CA PHE A 139 -9.04 -9.60 4.18
C PHE A 139 -8.50 -10.76 3.32
N SER A 140 -9.04 -10.91 2.11
CA SER A 140 -8.76 -12.04 1.21
C SER A 140 -7.40 -11.91 0.52
N MET A 141 -7.03 -12.92 -0.27
CA MET A 141 -5.83 -12.89 -1.11
C MET A 141 -5.77 -11.64 -1.98
N HIS A 142 -4.68 -10.90 -1.87
CA HIS A 142 -4.38 -9.74 -2.70
C HIS A 142 -2.88 -9.43 -2.65
N ALA A 143 -2.44 -8.56 -3.54
CA ALA A 143 -1.23 -7.76 -3.36
C ALA A 143 -1.66 -6.29 -3.36
N ASP A 144 -0.87 -5.41 -2.76
CA ASP A 144 -1.12 -3.96 -2.73
C ASP A 144 -0.72 -3.35 -4.08
N ILE A 145 -1.38 -3.81 -5.13
CA ILE A 145 -1.06 -3.41 -6.51
C ILE A 145 -1.44 -1.94 -6.68
N PRO A 146 -0.61 -1.17 -7.37
CA PRO A 146 -0.91 0.22 -7.71
C PRO A 146 -2.28 0.34 -8.35
N ASN A 147 -3.02 1.34 -7.91
CA ASN A 147 -4.29 1.71 -8.51
C ASN A 147 -4.13 3.00 -9.30
N PHE A 148 -4.75 3.05 -10.47
CA PHE A 148 -4.79 4.21 -11.34
C PHE A 148 -5.15 5.50 -10.59
N ASP A 149 -6.24 5.52 -9.82
CA ASP A 149 -6.68 6.77 -9.15
C ASP A 149 -5.76 7.19 -7.98
N HIS A 150 -4.76 6.37 -7.66
CA HIS A 150 -3.78 6.61 -6.60
C HIS A 150 -2.34 6.62 -7.13
N PHE A 151 -2.15 7.07 -8.39
CA PHE A 151 -0.94 7.46 -9.14
C PHE A 151 0.44 7.60 -8.44
N TYR A 152 0.85 6.71 -7.55
CA TYR A 152 2.04 6.96 -6.72
C TYR A 152 2.49 5.75 -5.92
N GLU A 153 1.58 4.89 -5.47
CA GLU A 153 2.03 3.61 -4.91
C GLU A 153 2.54 2.70 -6.02
N THR A 154 3.64 2.00 -5.79
CA THR A 154 4.20 1.03 -6.73
C THR A 154 4.25 -0.36 -6.11
N GLU A 155 4.36 -1.38 -6.95
CA GLU A 155 4.60 -2.75 -6.51
C GLU A 155 5.87 -2.86 -5.63
N ASN A 156 6.85 -1.98 -5.83
CA ASN A 156 8.13 -1.99 -5.13
C ASN A 156 8.17 -1.18 -3.82
N ASP A 157 7.06 -0.56 -3.41
CA ASP A 157 6.98 0.21 -2.17
C ASP A 157 7.19 -0.68 -0.93
N VAL A 158 7.73 -0.07 0.13
CA VAL A 158 7.95 -0.74 1.41
C VAL A 158 7.11 -0.08 2.48
N SER A 159 6.30 -0.89 3.14
CA SER A 159 5.56 -0.50 4.32
C SER A 159 6.31 -0.88 5.59
N ILE A 160 6.36 0.05 6.52
CA ILE A 160 6.76 -0.21 7.91
C ILE A 160 5.49 -0.58 8.67
N LEU A 161 5.38 -1.82 9.12
CA LEU A 161 4.26 -2.34 9.88
C LEU A 161 4.61 -2.45 11.36
N VAL A 162 3.70 -2.00 12.21
CA VAL A 162 3.78 -2.08 13.68
C VAL A 162 2.48 -2.73 14.21
N PRO A 163 2.50 -4.00 14.66
CA PRO A 163 1.37 -4.61 15.33
C PRO A 163 1.11 -3.87 16.66
N LEU A 164 -0.13 -3.52 16.95
CA LEU A 164 -0.50 -2.87 18.21
C LEU A 164 -1.01 -3.87 19.26
N VAL A 165 -1.17 -5.13 18.83
CA VAL A 165 -1.43 -6.34 19.62
C VAL A 165 -0.61 -7.49 19.03
N ASP A 166 -0.47 -8.60 19.75
CA ASP A 166 0.25 -9.78 19.25
C ASP A 166 -0.54 -10.49 18.15
N PHE A 167 0.12 -10.81 17.03
CA PHE A 167 -0.42 -11.68 15.99
C PHE A 167 0.30 -13.03 16.05
N ASN A 168 -0.38 -14.04 16.55
CA ASN A 168 0.17 -15.36 16.80
C ASN A 168 -0.91 -16.44 16.60
N GLU A 169 -0.55 -17.70 16.82
CA GLU A 169 -1.50 -18.81 16.69
C GLU A 169 -2.72 -18.69 17.60
N GLU A 170 -2.54 -18.18 18.83
CA GLU A 170 -3.60 -18.03 19.84
C GLU A 170 -4.61 -16.95 19.43
N ASN A 171 -4.11 -15.77 19.07
CA ASN A 171 -4.95 -14.62 18.75
C ASN A 171 -5.50 -14.66 17.30
N GLY A 172 -4.78 -15.34 16.40
CA GLY A 172 -5.00 -15.24 14.96
C GLY A 172 -4.46 -13.92 14.41
N GLY A 173 -5.08 -13.41 13.32
CA GLY A 173 -4.73 -12.09 12.76
C GLY A 173 -3.37 -11.98 12.07
N ARG A 174 -2.61 -13.08 11.98
CA ARG A 174 -1.31 -13.12 11.30
C ARG A 174 -1.45 -12.79 9.83
N ILE A 175 -0.40 -12.18 9.28
CA ILE A 175 -0.29 -11.92 7.85
C ILE A 175 0.30 -13.18 7.21
N MET A 176 -0.49 -13.85 6.40
CA MET A 176 -0.05 -14.97 5.57
C MET A 176 0.57 -14.37 4.31
N ILE A 177 1.84 -14.69 4.02
CA ILE A 177 2.58 -14.08 2.90
C ILE A 177 3.13 -15.16 1.96
N LEU A 178 2.98 -14.97 0.66
CA LEU A 178 3.64 -15.78 -0.36
C LEU A 178 5.02 -15.19 -0.65
N PRO A 179 6.11 -15.88 -0.30
CA PRO A 179 7.44 -15.39 -0.64
C PRO A 179 7.68 -15.45 -2.15
N GLU A 180 8.45 -14.49 -2.67
CA GLU A 180 8.79 -14.40 -4.09
C GLU A 180 9.63 -15.58 -4.60
N SER A 181 10.29 -16.31 -3.69
CA SER A 181 10.92 -17.60 -3.99
C SER A 181 9.95 -18.65 -4.54
N LYS A 182 8.63 -18.48 -4.34
CA LYS A 182 7.57 -19.34 -4.87
C LYS A 182 6.90 -18.76 -6.10
N MET A 183 6.63 -17.45 -6.08
CA MET A 183 5.95 -16.78 -7.17
C MET A 183 6.46 -15.35 -7.28
N LYS A 184 7.12 -15.05 -8.40
CA LYS A 184 7.49 -13.68 -8.74
C LYS A 184 6.26 -12.93 -9.23
N VAL A 185 6.14 -11.68 -8.80
CA VAL A 185 5.15 -10.73 -9.29
C VAL A 185 5.87 -9.71 -10.16
N SER A 186 5.28 -9.34 -11.31
CA SER A 186 5.84 -8.31 -12.19
C SER A 186 6.07 -7.01 -11.42
N THR A 187 7.15 -6.30 -11.75
CA THR A 187 7.51 -5.02 -11.15
C THR A 187 7.08 -3.87 -12.04
N ASP A 188 6.54 -2.82 -11.43
CA ASP A 188 6.36 -1.47 -11.99
C ASP A 188 5.65 -1.39 -13.34
N SER A 189 4.85 -2.40 -13.69
CA SER A 189 4.27 -2.50 -15.02
C SER A 189 3.23 -1.40 -15.26
N LEU A 190 2.57 -0.92 -14.20
CA LEU A 190 1.63 0.19 -14.32
C LEU A 190 2.35 1.51 -14.65
N LEU A 191 3.50 1.76 -14.02
CA LEU A 191 4.29 2.96 -14.29
C LEU A 191 4.80 2.99 -15.74
N LEU A 192 5.19 1.83 -16.33
CA LEU A 192 5.56 1.71 -17.75
C LEU A 192 4.42 2.11 -18.65
N LEU A 193 3.23 1.57 -18.37
CA LEU A 193 2.04 1.87 -19.14
C LEU A 193 1.69 3.37 -19.05
N PHE A 194 1.93 4.02 -17.91
CA PHE A 194 1.72 5.45 -17.76
C PHE A 194 2.69 6.29 -18.56
N GLU A 195 3.99 6.02 -18.44
CA GLU A 195 4.99 6.76 -19.20
C GLU A 195 4.78 6.60 -20.71
N ASP A 196 4.50 5.38 -21.16
CA ASP A 196 4.22 5.09 -22.57
C ASP A 196 2.97 5.81 -23.08
N PHE A 197 1.91 5.92 -22.27
CA PHE A 197 0.64 6.49 -22.71
C PHE A 197 0.57 8.02 -22.58
N PHE A 198 1.14 8.58 -21.51
CA PHE A 198 1.03 10.00 -21.18
C PHE A 198 2.33 10.79 -21.35
N GLY A 199 3.49 10.14 -21.39
CA GLY A 199 4.80 10.82 -21.40
C GLY A 199 5.07 11.71 -22.61
N ALA A 200 4.33 11.52 -23.71
CA ALA A 200 4.37 12.39 -24.89
C ALA A 200 3.11 13.27 -25.07
N ASP A 201 2.11 13.12 -24.20
CA ASP A 201 0.86 13.87 -24.27
C ASP A 201 1.01 15.21 -23.57
N THR A 202 1.29 16.27 -24.32
CA THR A 202 1.47 17.63 -23.77
C THR A 202 0.31 18.13 -22.90
N SER A 203 -0.90 17.57 -23.05
CA SER A 203 -2.03 17.92 -22.19
C SER A 203 -1.97 17.29 -20.79
N ALA A 204 -1.19 16.22 -20.64
CA ALA A 204 -0.94 15.52 -19.39
C ALA A 204 0.38 15.95 -18.72
N LEU A 205 1.17 16.83 -19.32
CA LEU A 205 2.49 17.23 -18.82
C LEU A 205 2.47 18.58 -18.09
N ASP A 206 3.39 18.73 -17.13
CA ASP A 206 3.73 20.00 -16.52
C ASP A 206 4.77 20.81 -17.31
N GLU A 207 5.10 22.00 -16.82
CA GLU A 207 6.09 22.90 -17.42
C GLU A 207 7.50 22.29 -17.52
N ASN A 208 7.80 21.24 -16.75
CA ASN A 208 9.06 20.52 -16.76
C ASN A 208 9.00 19.22 -17.57
N GLY A 209 7.85 18.91 -18.19
CA GLY A 209 7.64 17.69 -18.95
C GLY A 209 7.40 16.45 -18.10
N CYS A 210 6.98 16.61 -16.85
CA CYS A 210 6.52 15.52 -15.99
C CYS A 210 5.03 15.27 -16.17
N ILE A 211 4.60 14.01 -16.18
CA ILE A 211 3.20 13.62 -16.16
C ILE A 211 2.57 14.13 -14.87
N ASP A 212 1.56 14.99 -15.00
CA ASP A 212 0.82 15.58 -13.90
C ASP A 212 -0.59 14.98 -13.87
N PRO A 213 -0.89 14.09 -12.90
CA PRO A 213 -2.21 13.46 -12.79
C PRO A 213 -3.37 14.46 -12.77
N GLU A 214 -3.16 15.66 -12.23
CA GLU A 214 -4.20 16.70 -12.15
C GLU A 214 -4.51 17.34 -13.52
N LYS A 215 -3.62 17.18 -14.51
CA LYS A 215 -3.80 17.70 -15.87
C LYS A 215 -4.40 16.69 -16.84
N ILE A 216 -4.40 15.40 -16.52
CA ILE A 216 -4.90 14.35 -17.40
C ILE A 216 -6.40 14.56 -17.69
N PRO A 217 -6.79 14.83 -18.94
CA PRO A 217 -8.20 14.97 -19.28
C PRO A 217 -8.96 13.66 -19.07
N GLY A 218 -10.19 13.75 -18.52
CA GLY A 218 -10.99 12.56 -18.21
C GLY A 218 -11.17 11.59 -19.38
N ASN A 219 -11.38 12.10 -20.61
CA ASN A 219 -11.48 11.27 -21.81
C ASN A 219 -10.17 10.55 -22.18
N ARG A 220 -9.01 11.16 -21.91
CA ARG A 220 -7.69 10.54 -22.15
C ARG A 220 -7.41 9.45 -21.13
N LEU A 221 -7.83 9.70 -19.90
CA LEU A 221 -7.86 8.71 -18.85
C LEU A 221 -8.73 7.49 -19.25
N GLU A 222 -9.97 7.69 -19.70
CA GLU A 222 -10.82 6.56 -20.13
C GLU A 222 -10.19 5.79 -21.31
N GLN A 223 -9.53 6.48 -22.25
CA GLN A 223 -8.78 5.80 -23.33
C GLN A 223 -7.59 4.97 -22.82
N PHE A 224 -6.91 5.40 -21.75
CA PHE A 224 -5.86 4.62 -21.11
C PHE A 224 -6.43 3.34 -20.50
N LYS A 225 -7.55 3.47 -19.78
CA LYS A 225 -8.28 2.35 -19.17
C LYS A 225 -8.77 1.33 -20.21
N GLU A 226 -9.21 1.79 -21.38
CA GLU A 226 -9.61 0.93 -22.49
C GLU A 226 -8.44 0.39 -23.31
N SER A 227 -7.20 0.82 -23.02
CA SER A 227 -6.03 0.40 -23.80
C SER A 227 -5.73 -1.09 -23.63
N SER A 228 -5.15 -1.70 -24.68
CA SER A 228 -4.75 -3.11 -24.64
C SER A 228 -3.68 -3.39 -23.59
N GLY A 229 -2.79 -2.43 -23.34
CA GLY A 229 -1.74 -2.55 -22.34
C GLY A 229 -2.30 -2.61 -20.91
N TYR A 230 -3.19 -1.68 -20.56
CA TYR A 230 -3.84 -1.68 -19.25
C TYR A 230 -4.76 -2.88 -19.04
N THR A 231 -5.53 -3.27 -20.06
CA THR A 231 -6.36 -4.49 -20.01
C THR A 231 -5.49 -5.73 -19.76
N ALA A 232 -4.38 -5.90 -20.48
CA ALA A 232 -3.47 -7.03 -20.28
C ALA A 232 -2.82 -7.03 -18.89
N PHE A 233 -2.49 -5.85 -18.35
CA PHE A 233 -2.00 -5.68 -16.98
C PHE A 233 -3.02 -6.18 -15.96
N LEU A 234 -4.28 -5.76 -16.06
CA LEU A 234 -5.36 -6.21 -15.16
C LEU A 234 -5.58 -7.72 -15.24
N ASP A 235 -5.57 -8.28 -16.45
CA ASP A 235 -5.73 -9.73 -16.67
C ASP A 235 -4.57 -10.53 -16.06
N TYR A 236 -3.33 -10.05 -16.18
CA TYR A 236 -2.17 -10.66 -15.55
C TYR A 236 -2.31 -10.70 -14.03
N PHE A 237 -2.75 -9.60 -13.41
CA PHE A 237 -2.93 -9.53 -11.96
C PHE A 237 -4.09 -10.39 -11.46
N ALA A 238 -5.19 -10.47 -12.21
CA ALA A 238 -6.28 -11.38 -11.90
C ALA A 238 -5.83 -12.86 -11.93
N GLN A 239 -5.08 -13.26 -12.97
CA GLN A 239 -4.52 -14.60 -13.08
C GLN A 239 -3.50 -14.89 -11.98
N SER A 240 -2.64 -13.92 -11.67
CA SER A 240 -1.64 -14.02 -10.61
C SER A 240 -2.29 -14.18 -9.24
N THR A 241 -3.34 -13.40 -8.94
CA THR A 241 -4.11 -13.51 -7.70
C THR A 241 -4.78 -14.88 -7.58
N ALA A 242 -5.37 -15.39 -8.67
CA ALA A 242 -5.96 -16.73 -8.69
C ALA A 242 -4.91 -17.83 -8.45
N MET A 243 -3.71 -17.66 -9.01
CA MET A 243 -2.59 -18.57 -8.75
C MET A 243 -2.12 -18.49 -7.30
N ALA A 244 -1.95 -17.29 -6.74
CA ALA A 244 -1.59 -17.08 -5.35
C ALA A 244 -2.62 -17.71 -4.39
N GLN A 245 -3.91 -17.63 -4.70
CA GLN A 245 -4.97 -18.31 -3.93
C GLN A 245 -4.80 -19.84 -3.96
N ARG A 246 -4.36 -20.43 -5.08
CA ARG A 246 -4.02 -21.86 -5.12
C ARG A 246 -2.82 -22.15 -4.22
N TYR A 247 -1.77 -21.33 -4.27
CA TYR A 247 -0.61 -21.48 -3.39
C TYR A 247 -1.00 -21.43 -1.90
N LEU A 248 -1.94 -20.55 -1.53
CA LEU A 248 -2.46 -20.46 -0.16
C LEU A 248 -3.15 -21.76 0.24
N ASN A 249 -4.03 -22.29 -0.61
CA ASN A 249 -4.75 -23.54 -0.35
C ASN A 249 -3.82 -24.77 -0.24
N HIS A 250 -2.59 -24.68 -0.77
CA HIS A 250 -1.57 -25.73 -0.70
C HIS A 250 -0.50 -25.49 0.37
N GLY A 251 -0.68 -24.50 1.28
CA GLY A 251 0.20 -24.28 2.42
C GLY A 251 1.58 -23.71 2.06
N HIS A 252 1.68 -22.96 0.96
CA HIS A 252 2.94 -22.35 0.53
C HIS A 252 3.22 -20.97 1.14
N PHE A 253 2.28 -20.44 1.91
CA PHE A 253 2.40 -19.13 2.55
C PHE A 253 3.12 -19.27 3.89
N GLY A 254 4.03 -18.35 4.18
CA GLY A 254 4.57 -18.18 5.52
C GLY A 254 3.55 -17.48 6.42
N THR A 255 3.43 -17.92 7.67
CA THR A 255 2.50 -17.34 8.65
C THR A 255 3.24 -16.98 9.94
N PRO A 256 4.16 -16.00 9.88
CA PRO A 256 5.03 -15.69 11.00
C PRO A 256 4.23 -15.06 12.15
N ASP A 257 4.58 -15.45 13.37
CA ASP A 257 4.13 -14.77 14.58
C ASP A 257 4.91 -13.45 14.72
N VAL A 258 4.18 -12.37 14.99
CA VAL A 258 4.72 -11.02 15.21
C VAL A 258 4.16 -10.44 16.49
N GLN A 259 5.02 -9.80 17.27
CA GLN A 259 4.66 -9.29 18.59
C GLN A 259 4.20 -7.83 18.53
N ARG A 260 3.42 -7.43 19.53
CA ARG A 260 3.04 -6.04 19.77
C ARG A 260 4.30 -5.15 19.81
N GLY A 261 4.27 -4.12 18.99
CA GLY A 261 5.35 -3.15 18.84
C GLY A 261 6.50 -3.59 17.94
N GLU A 262 6.53 -4.84 17.45
CA GLU A 262 7.56 -5.30 16.52
C GLU A 262 7.49 -4.50 15.21
N ILE A 263 8.65 -4.11 14.68
CA ILE A 263 8.76 -3.49 13.37
C ILE A 263 8.94 -4.59 12.32
N VAL A 264 8.04 -4.63 11.35
CA VAL A 264 8.11 -5.52 10.18
C VAL A 264 8.16 -4.67 8.92
N LEU A 265 9.11 -4.96 8.04
CA LEU A 265 9.15 -4.36 6.71
C LEU A 265 8.42 -5.30 5.73
N PHE A 266 7.43 -4.75 5.06
CA PHE A 266 6.55 -5.44 4.11
C PHE A 266 6.67 -4.76 2.74
N ASN A 267 6.52 -5.50 1.63
CA ASN A 267 6.55 -4.93 0.29
C ASN A 267 5.21 -5.17 -0.43
N ASN A 268 4.75 -4.14 -1.14
CA ASN A 268 3.41 -4.09 -1.73
C ASN A 268 3.12 -5.21 -2.73
N ARG A 269 4.11 -5.70 -3.49
CA ARG A 269 3.89 -6.76 -4.49
C ARG A 269 3.66 -8.14 -3.89
N ASN A 270 3.95 -8.32 -2.59
CA ASN A 270 3.83 -9.64 -1.99
C ASN A 270 2.35 -10.01 -1.85
N PHE A 271 1.99 -11.13 -2.46
CA PHE A 271 0.67 -11.71 -2.26
C PHE A 271 0.50 -12.11 -0.80
N HIS A 272 -0.56 -11.63 -0.19
CA HIS A 272 -0.84 -11.85 1.20
C HIS A 272 -2.34 -11.93 1.49
N ALA A 273 -2.64 -12.52 2.62
CA ALA A 273 -3.98 -12.62 3.19
C ALA A 273 -3.88 -12.57 4.71
N ILE A 274 -4.99 -12.27 5.37
CA ILE A 274 -5.02 -12.13 6.83
C ILE A 274 -5.70 -13.36 7.43
N GLU A 275 -5.12 -13.94 8.49
CA GLU A 275 -5.79 -14.97 9.27
C GLU A 275 -6.97 -14.34 10.04
N SER A 276 -8.09 -15.06 10.16
CA SER A 276 -9.20 -14.61 10.99
C SER A 276 -8.76 -14.29 12.41
N TRP A 277 -9.30 -13.21 12.96
CA TRP A 277 -9.12 -12.86 14.35
C TRP A 277 -9.94 -13.79 15.25
N LYS A 278 -9.41 -14.17 16.42
CA LYS A 278 -10.00 -15.19 17.30
C LYS A 278 -10.48 -14.64 18.65
N ARG A 279 -10.08 -13.42 19.03
CA ARG A 279 -10.32 -12.86 20.38
C ARG A 279 -11.58 -11.98 20.40
N ASP A 280 -12.36 -12.12 21.46
CA ASP A 280 -13.55 -11.27 21.71
C ASP A 280 -13.19 -10.02 22.54
N GLU A 281 -12.13 -10.09 23.35
CA GLU A 281 -11.85 -9.07 24.37
C GLU A 281 -11.02 -7.89 23.85
N ILE A 282 -10.30 -8.11 22.75
CA ILE A 282 -9.41 -7.13 22.11
C ILE A 282 -9.58 -7.24 20.61
N ASP A 283 -9.50 -6.11 19.92
CA ASP A 283 -9.51 -6.08 18.46
C ASP A 283 -8.11 -6.30 17.90
N ARG A 284 -8.05 -6.79 16.66
CA ARG A 284 -6.82 -6.81 15.88
C ARG A 284 -6.51 -5.39 15.45
N GLU A 285 -5.41 -4.84 15.95
CA GLU A 285 -4.97 -3.48 15.66
C GLU A 285 -3.56 -3.46 15.07
N LEU A 286 -3.36 -2.68 14.01
CA LEU A 286 -2.02 -2.40 13.46
C LEU A 286 -1.91 -0.97 12.95
N TYR A 287 -0.67 -0.49 12.93
CA TYR A 287 -0.26 0.76 12.31
C TYR A 287 0.73 0.48 11.18
N LEU A 288 0.55 1.11 10.02
CA LEU A 288 1.47 1.04 8.90
C LEU A 288 1.93 2.44 8.50
N ILE A 289 3.15 2.53 7.97
CA ILE A 289 3.64 3.70 7.24
C ILE A 289 4.07 3.25 5.85
N ARG A 290 3.39 3.72 4.82
CA ARG A 290 3.74 3.43 3.42
C ARG A 290 4.90 4.32 2.99
N CYS A 291 5.97 3.70 2.53
CA CYS A 291 7.15 4.40 2.00
C CYS A 291 7.45 3.91 0.59
N MET A 292 7.90 4.82 -0.28
CA MET A 292 8.39 4.50 -1.61
C MET A 292 9.83 4.99 -1.77
N PRO A 293 10.71 4.25 -2.46
CA PRO A 293 11.93 4.86 -2.95
C PRO A 293 11.62 5.96 -3.96
N ILE A 294 12.61 6.82 -4.22
CA ILE A 294 12.49 7.83 -5.27
C ILE A 294 12.83 7.16 -6.60
N TYR A 295 11.83 6.95 -7.46
CA TYR A 295 12.01 6.43 -8.80
C TYR A 295 12.45 7.53 -9.77
N ASP A 296 13.26 7.19 -10.77
CA ASP A 296 13.59 8.11 -11.87
C ASP A 296 12.47 8.12 -12.93
N ILE A 297 11.25 8.44 -12.51
CA ILE A 297 10.09 8.58 -13.40
C ILE A 297 9.67 10.04 -13.50
N LYS A 298 9.30 10.46 -14.72
CA LYS A 298 8.75 11.80 -14.98
C LYS A 298 7.28 11.87 -14.60
N MET A 299 6.97 11.65 -13.33
CA MET A 299 5.61 11.76 -12.81
C MET A 299 5.61 12.65 -11.57
N ARG A 300 4.65 13.57 -11.52
CA ARG A 300 4.42 14.41 -10.36
C ARG A 300 3.65 13.64 -9.30
N LEU A 301 4.11 13.77 -8.05
CA LEU A 301 3.40 13.24 -6.89
C LEU A 301 2.22 14.16 -6.54
N PRO A 302 1.00 13.63 -6.37
CA PRO A 302 -0.12 14.44 -5.92
C PRO A 302 0.05 14.84 -4.46
N ASN A 303 -0.56 15.99 -4.15
CA ASN A 303 -0.33 16.71 -2.90
C ASN A 303 -1.30 16.34 -1.78
N TYR A 304 -2.47 15.79 -2.13
CA TYR A 304 -3.53 15.54 -1.16
C TYR A 304 -4.15 14.15 -1.35
N LEU A 305 -4.38 13.47 -0.24
CA LEU A 305 -5.20 12.26 -0.16
C LEU A 305 -6.35 12.54 0.82
N HIS A 306 -7.60 12.40 0.35
CA HIS A 306 -8.81 12.66 1.14
C HIS A 306 -8.80 14.02 1.85
N GLY A 307 -8.33 15.06 1.16
CA GLY A 307 -8.25 16.42 1.70
C GLY A 307 -7.12 16.68 2.70
N LYS A 308 -6.22 15.70 2.90
CA LYS A 308 -5.06 15.82 3.79
C LYS A 308 -3.75 15.87 3.01
N PRO A 309 -2.73 16.61 3.48
CA PRO A 309 -1.41 16.60 2.86
C PRO A 309 -0.85 15.19 2.73
N PHE A 310 -0.20 14.93 1.61
CA PHE A 310 0.23 13.62 1.19
C PHE A 310 1.56 13.70 0.43
N ASN A 311 2.34 12.61 0.41
CA ASN A 311 3.66 12.58 -0.27
C ASN A 311 4.57 13.74 0.15
N ASN A 312 4.45 14.20 1.39
CA ASN A 312 4.99 15.48 1.88
C ASN A 312 6.10 15.28 2.92
N ILE A 313 6.65 14.08 3.01
CA ILE A 313 7.69 13.73 3.99
C ILE A 313 8.81 13.01 3.25
N LEU A 314 9.99 13.62 3.24
CA LEU A 314 11.22 13.03 2.70
C LEU A 314 12.09 12.53 3.85
N VAL A 315 12.55 11.30 3.75
CA VAL A 315 13.45 10.65 4.70
C VAL A 315 14.82 10.51 4.06
N ASP A 316 15.85 11.09 4.67
CA ASP A 316 17.25 10.82 4.33
C ASP A 316 17.77 9.71 5.27
N LEU A 317 17.97 8.52 4.72
CA LEU A 317 18.42 7.33 5.44
C LEU A 317 19.92 7.37 5.79
N GLU A 318 20.70 8.14 5.04
CA GLU A 318 22.13 8.32 5.26
C GLU A 318 22.37 9.31 6.40
N GLU A 319 21.75 10.49 6.32
CA GLU A 319 21.82 11.52 7.36
C GLU A 319 20.91 11.22 8.56
N LYS A 320 20.03 10.23 8.45
CA LYS A 320 19.04 9.83 9.47
C LYS A 320 18.15 11.00 9.87
N THR A 321 17.64 11.72 8.88
CA THR A 321 16.75 12.87 9.07
C THR A 321 15.45 12.70 8.32
N LEU A 322 14.44 13.45 8.76
CA LEU A 322 13.14 13.52 8.13
C LEU A 322 12.75 14.98 7.96
N LYS A 323 12.30 15.33 6.75
CA LYS A 323 11.83 16.68 6.42
C LYS A 323 10.38 16.62 5.95
N ARG A 324 9.53 17.36 6.67
CA ARG A 324 8.12 17.55 6.34
C ARG A 324 7.92 18.82 5.54
N PHE A 325 7.07 18.74 4.53
CA PHE A 325 6.68 19.81 3.63
C PHE A 325 5.18 20.08 3.76
N ASN A 326 4.76 21.28 3.36
CA ASN A 326 3.35 21.66 3.24
C ASN A 326 2.76 21.38 1.84
N HIS A 327 3.55 20.76 0.96
CA HIS A 327 3.23 20.31 -0.39
C HIS A 327 3.88 18.94 -0.62
N ALA A 328 3.55 18.25 -1.71
CA ALA A 328 4.28 17.03 -2.08
C ALA A 328 5.76 17.33 -2.33
N VAL A 329 6.62 16.37 -2.04
CA VAL A 329 8.05 16.49 -2.30
C VAL A 329 8.29 16.64 -3.80
N ASP A 330 9.02 17.69 -4.18
CA ASP A 330 9.43 17.90 -5.57
C ASP A 330 10.60 16.97 -5.93
N LEU A 331 10.29 15.86 -6.60
CA LEU A 331 11.27 14.87 -7.02
C LEU A 331 12.27 15.41 -8.05
N SER A 332 11.98 16.52 -8.75
CA SER A 332 12.92 17.13 -9.70
C SER A 332 14.15 17.72 -9.02
N THR A 333 14.03 18.06 -7.73
CA THR A 333 15.13 18.62 -6.92
C THR A 333 16.10 17.55 -6.38
N ILE A 334 15.74 16.28 -6.48
CA ILE A 334 16.57 15.16 -6.04
C ILE A 334 17.56 14.81 -7.16
N GLU A 335 18.85 14.72 -6.82
CA GLU A 335 19.90 14.35 -7.78
C GLU A 335 19.65 12.97 -8.40
N ALA A 336 19.91 12.82 -9.70
CA ALA A 336 19.58 11.61 -10.47
C ALA A 336 20.24 10.33 -9.93
N ASN A 337 21.47 10.43 -9.39
CA ASN A 337 22.18 9.31 -8.75
C ASN A 337 21.56 8.85 -7.42
N HIS A 338 20.64 9.63 -6.84
CA HIS A 338 19.86 9.25 -5.66
C HIS A 338 18.48 8.71 -6.02
N LYS A 339 18.12 8.70 -7.31
CA LYS A 339 16.90 8.07 -7.80
C LYS A 339 17.21 6.65 -8.24
N LEU A 340 16.29 5.74 -7.98
CA LEU A 340 16.39 4.39 -8.48
C LEU A 340 16.10 4.42 -9.98
N VAL A 341 17.15 4.15 -10.76
CA VAL A 341 17.02 3.96 -12.20
C VAL A 341 16.11 2.76 -12.42
N TRP A 342 15.09 3.02 -13.19
CA TRP A 342 14.03 2.10 -13.48
C TRP A 342 14.32 1.45 -14.83
N LEU A 343 14.75 0.17 -14.80
CA LEU A 343 15.16 -0.62 -15.97
C LEU A 343 14.54 -2.02 -15.97
#